data_AF-K4AAU7-F1
#
_entry.id   AF-K4AAU7-F1
#
_cell.length_a   1.000
_cell.length_b   1.000
_cell.length_c   1.000
_cell.angle_alpha   90.00
_cell.angle_beta   90.00
_cell.angle_gamma   90.00
#
_symmetry.space_group_name_H-M   'P 1'
#
loop_
_entity.id
_entity.type
_entity.pdbx_description
1 polymer ?
#
loop_
_entity_poly.entity_id
_entity_poly.type
_entity_poly.pdbx_seq_one_letter_code
_entity_poly.pdbx_strand_id
1 'polypeptide(L)'
;MDSALASAAAIADQRQKIEQYRHILASVLSSSPPDISQAKRFLDHMVSDEVPLVVSRQLLQTFAQDLGKLESDALKEVAHYALTQIQPRVVSFEEQVVVIREKLAELYESEQQWSKAAQMLSGIDLDSGIRMLDDTNKLSKCVQIARLYLEDDDAVNAEAFINKASFLVTNSQQEVLNLQYKVCYARILDLKRRFLEAALRYYDISQIEQRKIGDEEIDENALEQALSAAVTCTILAGAGPQRSRVLATLYKDERCSKLKIYPILQKVYLERILRKPEIDAFAEELRPHQKALLPDKSTVLDRAMIEHNLLSASKLYTNISFDELGTLLGIDPRKAEKIASRMIYEDRMRGSIDQVEAVIHFDDDTEELQQWDQQISGLCQALNDILDNMSSKGIAIPV
;
A
#
# COMPACT_ATOMS: atom_id res chain seq x y z
N MET A 1 9.27 27.27 -42.49
CA MET A 1 9.13 25.85 -42.11
C MET A 1 8.49 25.05 -43.23
N ASP A 2 7.29 25.42 -43.67
CA ASP A 2 6.52 24.67 -44.68
C ASP A 2 7.29 24.47 -46.00
N SER A 3 8.05 25.48 -46.46
CA SER A 3 8.92 25.35 -47.64
C SER A 3 10.07 24.36 -47.45
N ALA A 4 10.65 24.31 -46.24
CA ALA A 4 11.73 23.39 -45.90
C ALA A 4 11.23 21.94 -45.79
N LEU A 5 10.03 21.74 -45.21
CA LEU A 5 9.37 20.44 -45.12
C LEU A 5 8.96 19.93 -46.51
N ALA A 6 8.38 20.79 -47.35
CA ALA A 6 8.04 20.45 -48.74
C ALA A 6 9.28 20.11 -49.57
N SER A 7 10.38 20.88 -49.40
CA SER A 7 11.65 20.59 -50.05
C SER A 7 12.23 19.23 -49.61
N ALA A 8 12.13 18.89 -48.33
CA ALA A 8 12.58 17.59 -47.82
C ALA A 8 11.68 16.44 -48.31
N ALA A 9 10.36 16.67 -48.42
CA ALA A 9 9.40 15.70 -48.94
C ALA A 9 9.67 15.34 -50.41
N ALA A 10 10.13 16.29 -51.22
CA ALA A 10 10.44 16.09 -52.64
C ALA A 10 11.72 15.28 -52.91
N ILE A 11 12.58 15.04 -51.90
CA ILE A 11 13.83 14.28 -52.07
C ILE A 11 13.52 12.80 -52.36
N ALA A 12 14.04 12.29 -53.48
CA ALA A 12 13.85 10.89 -53.89
C ALA A 12 14.73 9.91 -53.09
N ASP A 13 15.97 10.29 -52.78
CA ASP A 13 16.89 9.47 -51.99
C ASP A 13 16.50 9.47 -50.50
N GLN A 14 16.20 8.28 -49.96
CA GLN A 14 15.71 8.15 -48.58
C GLN A 14 16.74 8.61 -47.55
N ARG A 15 18.03 8.36 -47.78
CA ARG A 15 19.09 8.71 -46.82
C ARG A 15 19.26 10.22 -46.73
N GLN A 16 19.31 10.90 -47.88
CA GLN A 16 19.34 12.36 -47.95
C GLN A 16 18.07 13.00 -47.38
N LYS A 17 16.90 12.40 -47.65
CA LYS A 17 15.62 12.83 -47.08
C LYS A 17 15.64 12.79 -45.54
N ILE A 18 16.07 11.68 -44.94
CA ILE A 18 16.19 11.54 -43.48
C ILE A 18 17.15 12.58 -42.91
N GLU A 19 18.32 12.76 -43.53
CA GLU A 19 19.31 13.71 -43.04
C GLU A 19 18.81 15.15 -43.09
N GLN A 20 18.12 15.53 -44.17
CA GLN A 20 17.52 16.86 -44.30
C GLN A 20 16.46 17.09 -43.22
N TYR A 21 15.60 16.10 -42.95
CA TYR A 21 14.63 16.21 -41.87
C TYR A 21 15.28 16.26 -40.49
N ARG A 22 16.40 15.56 -40.24
CA ARG A 22 17.15 15.67 -38.99
C ARG A 22 17.71 17.08 -38.79
N HIS A 23 18.22 17.71 -39.83
CA HIS A 23 18.68 19.10 -39.74
C HIS A 23 17.54 20.07 -39.40
N ILE A 24 16.35 19.85 -39.98
CA ILE A 24 15.15 20.64 -39.65
C ILE A 24 14.73 20.38 -38.19
N LEU A 25 14.71 19.11 -37.74
CA LEU A 25 14.37 18.78 -36.36
C LEU A 25 15.35 19.42 -35.37
N ALA A 26 16.65 19.34 -35.64
CA ALA A 26 17.67 19.95 -34.80
C ALA A 26 17.52 21.47 -34.72
N SER A 27 17.19 22.17 -35.82
CA SER A 27 16.99 23.62 -35.80
C SER A 27 15.74 24.02 -35.00
N VAL A 28 14.68 23.20 -35.07
CA VAL A 28 13.45 23.42 -34.28
C VAL A 28 13.72 23.27 -32.79
N LEU A 29 14.43 22.21 -32.39
CA LEU A 29 14.71 21.90 -30.98
C LEU A 29 15.80 22.78 -30.35
N SER A 30 16.69 23.38 -31.16
CA SER A 30 17.78 24.25 -30.68
C SER A 30 17.42 25.75 -30.61
N SER A 31 16.19 26.11 -30.98
CA SER A 31 15.70 27.48 -30.85
C SER A 31 15.62 27.91 -29.38
N SER A 32 16.06 29.13 -29.07
CA SER A 32 15.98 29.70 -27.72
C SER A 32 15.33 31.10 -27.80
N PRO A 33 14.10 31.27 -27.29
CA PRO A 33 13.25 30.26 -26.63
C PRO A 33 12.77 29.17 -27.61
N PRO A 34 12.37 27.97 -27.11
CA PRO A 34 11.87 26.90 -27.96
C PRO A 34 10.63 27.34 -28.76
N ASP A 35 10.70 27.24 -30.08
CA ASP A 35 9.55 27.51 -30.95
C ASP A 35 8.59 26.31 -30.98
N ILE A 36 7.69 26.28 -29.99
CA ILE A 36 6.65 25.26 -29.83
C ILE A 36 5.78 25.16 -31.09
N SER A 37 5.51 26.27 -31.77
CA SER A 37 4.66 26.28 -32.96
C SER A 37 5.33 25.55 -34.11
N GLN A 38 6.65 25.71 -34.28
CA GLN A 38 7.41 24.94 -35.25
C GLN A 38 7.48 23.46 -34.89
N ALA A 39 7.68 23.12 -33.62
CA ALA A 39 7.67 21.73 -33.18
C ALA A 39 6.34 21.01 -33.50
N LYS A 40 5.21 21.68 -33.25
CA LYS A 40 3.87 21.17 -33.59
C LYS A 40 3.71 20.96 -35.11
N ARG A 41 4.13 21.92 -35.94
CA ARG A 41 4.09 21.78 -37.40
C ARG A 41 4.97 20.65 -37.92
N PHE A 42 6.15 20.45 -37.34
CA PHE A 42 7.00 19.32 -37.68
C PHE A 42 6.28 17.99 -37.40
N LEU A 43 5.63 17.87 -36.23
CA LEU A 43 4.87 16.69 -35.86
C LEU A 43 3.70 16.43 -36.82
N ASP A 44 2.91 17.44 -37.15
CA ASP A 44 1.80 17.33 -38.11
C ASP A 44 2.28 16.80 -39.47
N HIS A 45 3.43 17.30 -39.95
CA HIS A 45 4.05 16.83 -41.19
C HIS A 45 4.51 15.38 -41.11
N MET A 46 5.13 14.98 -40.00
CA MET A 46 5.64 13.62 -39.80
C MET A 46 4.54 12.56 -39.72
N VAL A 47 3.36 12.90 -39.20
CA VAL A 47 2.22 11.97 -39.12
C VAL A 47 1.35 11.96 -40.37
N SER A 48 1.56 12.90 -41.29
CA SER A 48 0.87 12.99 -42.58
C SER A 48 1.21 11.82 -43.52
N ASP A 49 0.43 11.68 -44.59
CA ASP A 49 0.68 10.68 -45.64
C ASP A 49 1.78 11.11 -46.62
N GLU A 50 2.27 12.34 -46.53
CA GLU A 50 3.35 12.85 -47.39
C GLU A 50 4.72 12.25 -47.05
N VAL A 51 4.87 11.73 -45.82
CA VAL A 51 6.12 11.18 -45.32
C VAL A 51 6.02 9.65 -45.25
N PRO A 52 6.94 8.91 -45.93
CA PRO A 52 6.96 7.46 -45.84
C PRO A 52 7.13 6.99 -44.40
N LEU A 53 6.37 5.96 -43.99
CA LEU A 53 6.30 5.50 -42.59
C LEU A 53 7.68 5.18 -41.98
N VAL A 54 8.61 4.61 -42.76
CA VAL A 54 9.98 4.29 -42.31
C VAL A 54 10.73 5.57 -41.90
N VAL A 55 10.55 6.65 -42.66
CA VAL A 55 11.16 7.95 -42.39
C VAL A 55 10.50 8.60 -41.17
N SER A 56 9.16 8.58 -41.10
CA SER A 56 8.41 9.11 -39.94
C SER A 56 8.81 8.41 -38.64
N ARG A 57 8.90 7.07 -38.62
CA ARG A 57 9.33 6.30 -37.44
C ARG A 57 10.70 6.70 -36.96
N GLN A 58 11.68 6.78 -37.88
CA GLN A 58 13.05 7.12 -37.52
C GLN A 58 13.17 8.55 -36.98
N LEU A 59 12.46 9.50 -37.58
CA LEU A 59 12.50 10.91 -37.16
C LEU A 59 11.74 11.15 -35.87
N LEU A 60 10.56 10.53 -35.70
CA LEU A 60 9.80 10.60 -34.45
C LEU A 60 10.56 9.91 -33.30
N GLN A 61 11.35 8.86 -33.59
CA GLN A 61 12.26 8.25 -32.61
C GLN A 61 13.36 9.23 -32.17
N THR A 62 14.01 9.91 -33.13
CA THR A 62 15.02 10.94 -32.82
C THR A 62 14.40 12.10 -32.05
N PHE A 63 13.21 12.56 -32.44
CA PHE A 63 12.45 13.58 -31.73
C PHE A 63 12.17 13.15 -30.29
N ALA A 64 11.69 11.92 -30.08
CA ALA A 64 11.37 11.41 -28.74
C ALA A 64 12.61 11.32 -27.83
N GLN A 65 13.78 10.98 -28.38
CA GLN A 65 15.05 10.96 -27.66
C GLN A 65 15.53 12.37 -27.29
N ASP A 66 15.31 13.34 -28.17
CA ASP A 66 15.76 14.73 -28.00
C ASP A 66 14.77 15.61 -27.23
N LEU A 67 13.57 15.11 -26.88
CA LEU A 67 12.58 15.82 -26.07
C LEU A 67 13.16 16.38 -24.77
N GLY A 68 14.08 15.65 -24.13
CA GLY A 68 14.73 16.06 -22.88
C GLY A 68 15.63 17.29 -22.98
N LYS A 69 15.89 17.80 -24.20
CA LYS A 69 16.64 19.06 -24.42
C LYS A 69 15.77 20.30 -24.24
N LEU A 70 14.45 20.15 -24.28
CA LEU A 70 13.49 21.26 -24.13
C LEU A 70 13.31 21.61 -22.65
N GLU A 71 12.95 22.86 -22.37
CA GLU A 71 12.49 23.27 -21.04
C GLU A 71 11.20 22.54 -20.65
N SER A 72 10.97 22.34 -19.35
CA SER A 72 9.90 21.49 -18.81
C SER A 72 8.51 21.78 -19.39
N ASP A 73 8.12 23.06 -19.49
CA ASP A 73 6.78 23.42 -19.96
C ASP A 73 6.63 23.23 -21.48
N ALA A 74 7.68 23.56 -22.26
CA ALA A 74 7.71 23.28 -23.69
C ALA A 74 7.70 21.77 -23.98
N LEU A 75 8.43 20.98 -23.19
CA LEU A 75 8.44 19.52 -23.28
C LEU A 75 7.03 18.96 -23.08
N LYS A 76 6.34 19.34 -21.99
CA LYS A 76 4.96 18.88 -21.72
C LYS A 76 4.03 19.22 -22.88
N GLU A 77 4.06 20.46 -23.35
CA GLU A 77 3.14 20.92 -24.39
C GLU A 77 3.38 20.18 -25.72
N VAL A 78 4.63 20.08 -26.15
CA VAL A 78 4.99 19.42 -27.42
C VAL A 78 4.77 17.91 -27.33
N ALA A 79 5.11 17.26 -26.21
CA ALA A 79 4.92 15.82 -26.05
C ALA A 79 3.44 15.42 -25.98
N HIS A 80 2.59 16.17 -25.27
CA HIS A 80 1.13 15.93 -25.29
C HIS A 80 0.53 16.15 -26.68
N TYR A 81 1.00 17.17 -27.39
CA TYR A 81 0.59 17.39 -28.77
C TYR A 81 1.01 16.21 -29.67
N ALA A 82 2.25 15.73 -29.53
CA ALA A 82 2.75 14.57 -30.28
C ALA A 82 1.90 13.33 -30.02
N LEU A 83 1.59 13.01 -28.76
CA LEU A 83 0.73 11.88 -28.42
C LEU A 83 -0.66 12.01 -29.05
N THR A 84 -1.24 13.21 -29.04
CA THR A 84 -2.54 13.49 -29.64
C THR A 84 -2.53 13.27 -31.15
N GLN A 85 -1.51 13.76 -31.85
CA GLN A 85 -1.38 13.61 -33.31
C GLN A 85 -1.04 12.18 -33.74
N ILE A 86 -0.30 11.45 -32.92
CA ILE A 86 0.07 10.05 -33.20
C ILE A 86 -1.11 9.09 -32.92
N GLN A 87 -2.02 9.45 -32.01
CA GLN A 87 -3.12 8.58 -31.55
C GLN A 87 -3.93 7.88 -32.67
N PRO A 88 -4.32 8.54 -33.79
CA PRO A 88 -5.05 7.89 -34.87
C PRO A 88 -4.27 6.75 -35.55
N ARG A 89 -2.93 6.80 -35.49
CA ARG A 89 -2.01 5.83 -36.09
C ARG A 89 -1.12 5.14 -35.05
N VAL A 90 -1.58 5.05 -33.79
CA VAL A 90 -0.77 4.59 -32.65
C VAL A 90 -0.06 3.26 -32.88
N VAL A 91 -0.74 2.28 -33.50
CA VAL A 91 -0.19 0.95 -33.84
C VAL A 91 1.03 1.06 -34.76
N SER A 92 1.12 2.10 -35.59
CA SER A 92 2.26 2.33 -36.47
C SER A 92 3.46 2.95 -35.76
N PHE A 93 3.27 3.55 -34.59
CA PHE A 93 4.26 4.37 -33.88
C PHE A 93 4.43 3.97 -32.40
N GLU A 94 4.12 2.72 -32.05
CA GLU A 94 4.13 2.23 -30.66
C GLU A 94 5.45 2.52 -29.94
N GLU A 95 6.59 2.22 -30.57
CA GLU A 95 7.92 2.47 -29.98
C GLU A 95 8.14 3.93 -29.62
N GLN A 96 7.74 4.86 -30.51
CA GLN A 96 7.90 6.29 -30.29
C GLN A 96 6.98 6.77 -29.16
N VAL A 97 5.74 6.26 -29.12
CA VAL A 97 4.77 6.56 -28.06
C VAL A 97 5.29 6.12 -26.69
N VAL A 98 5.92 4.96 -26.59
CA VAL A 98 6.54 4.51 -25.33
C VAL A 98 7.59 5.50 -24.85
N VAL A 99 8.54 5.88 -25.72
CA VAL A 99 9.62 6.81 -25.34
C VAL A 99 9.07 8.17 -24.91
N ILE A 100 8.08 8.70 -25.64
CA ILE A 100 7.43 9.98 -25.28
C ILE A 100 6.74 9.88 -23.92
N ARG A 101 5.99 8.80 -23.67
CA ARG A 101 5.31 8.57 -22.39
C ARG A 101 6.27 8.40 -21.23
N GLU A 102 7.37 7.68 -21.42
CA GLU A 102 8.42 7.51 -20.40
C GLU A 102 9.07 8.85 -20.06
N LYS A 103 9.40 9.68 -21.05
CA LYS A 103 9.96 11.02 -20.82
C LYS A 103 8.99 11.96 -20.11
N LEU A 104 7.71 11.92 -20.47
CA LEU A 104 6.67 12.66 -19.76
C LEU A 104 6.49 12.17 -18.31
N ALA A 105 6.55 10.85 -18.09
CA ALA A 105 6.46 10.28 -16.76
C ALA A 105 7.63 10.70 -15.87
N GLU A 106 8.87 10.62 -16.37
CA GLU A 106 10.08 11.09 -15.68
C GLU A 106 9.97 12.56 -15.28
N LEU A 107 9.49 13.41 -16.19
CA LEU A 107 9.28 14.84 -15.91
C LEU A 107 8.22 15.05 -14.82
N TYR A 108 7.04 14.43 -14.94
CA TYR A 108 6.01 14.55 -13.92
C TYR A 108 6.45 13.99 -12.56
N GLU A 109 7.23 12.92 -12.54
CA GLU A 109 7.81 12.35 -11.32
C GLU A 109 8.78 13.35 -10.67
N SER A 110 9.65 14.00 -11.44
CA SER A 110 10.57 15.04 -10.93
C SER A 110 9.84 16.26 -10.35
N GLU A 111 8.62 16.53 -10.84
CA GLU A 111 7.75 17.62 -10.36
C GLU A 111 6.80 17.17 -9.24
N GLN A 112 6.95 15.93 -8.73
CA GLN A 112 6.10 15.32 -7.71
C GLN A 112 4.61 15.27 -8.10
N GLN A 113 4.33 15.22 -9.41
CA GLN A 113 2.98 15.02 -9.96
C GLN A 113 2.75 13.52 -10.18
N TRP A 114 2.68 12.77 -9.09
CA TRP A 114 2.72 11.30 -9.09
C TRP A 114 1.61 10.66 -9.91
N SER A 115 0.36 11.08 -9.73
CA SER A 115 -0.78 10.58 -10.50
C SER A 115 -0.62 10.80 -12.01
N LYS A 116 -0.07 11.93 -12.43
CA LYS A 116 0.15 12.21 -13.86
C LYS A 116 1.27 11.34 -14.43
N ALA A 117 2.36 11.16 -13.68
CA ALA A 117 3.43 10.24 -14.05
C ALA A 117 2.89 8.81 -14.22
N ALA A 118 2.07 8.35 -13.27
CA ALA A 118 1.42 7.05 -13.31
C ALA A 118 0.49 6.90 -14.54
N GLN A 119 -0.28 7.94 -14.87
CA GLN A 119 -1.15 7.98 -16.05
C GLN A 119 -0.38 7.94 -17.37
N MET A 120 0.82 8.53 -17.43
CA MET A 120 1.65 8.46 -18.62
C MET A 120 2.12 7.03 -18.87
N LEU A 121 2.63 6.36 -17.83
CA LEU A 121 3.10 4.97 -17.90
C LEU A 121 1.96 3.96 -18.08
N SER A 122 0.79 4.18 -17.46
CA SER A 122 -0.38 3.29 -17.56
C SER A 122 -0.97 3.22 -18.97
N GLY A 123 -0.77 4.27 -19.78
CA GLY A 123 -1.19 4.30 -21.18
C GLY A 123 -0.23 3.61 -22.15
N ILE A 124 0.85 2.99 -21.67
CA ILE A 124 1.69 2.10 -22.46
C ILE A 124 1.01 0.74 -22.54
N ASP A 125 0.80 0.23 -23.76
CA ASP A 125 0.29 -1.14 -23.95
C ASP A 125 1.40 -2.15 -23.66
N LEU A 126 1.38 -2.71 -22.45
CA LEU A 126 2.35 -3.71 -21.99
C LEU A 126 2.15 -5.07 -22.67
N ASP A 127 1.01 -5.31 -23.33
CA ASP A 127 0.66 -6.59 -23.95
C ASP A 127 0.69 -6.53 -25.48
N SER A 128 1.22 -5.44 -26.06
CA SER A 128 1.37 -5.30 -27.50
C SER A 128 2.14 -6.51 -28.09
N GLY A 129 1.59 -7.13 -29.13
CA GLY A 129 2.23 -8.26 -29.81
C GLY A 129 3.42 -7.86 -30.70
N ILE A 130 3.60 -6.57 -30.96
CA ILE A 130 4.64 -6.03 -31.85
C ILE A 130 5.97 -5.91 -31.10
N ARG A 131 5.92 -5.54 -29.81
CA ARG A 131 7.09 -5.45 -28.93
C ARG A 131 7.00 -6.58 -27.92
N MET A 132 7.75 -7.66 -28.13
CA MET A 132 7.90 -8.70 -27.11
C MET A 132 8.69 -8.11 -25.92
N LEU A 133 8.00 -7.41 -25.03
CA LEU A 133 8.53 -7.04 -23.71
C LEU A 133 8.73 -8.34 -22.93
N ASP A 134 9.91 -8.51 -22.36
CA ASP A 134 10.15 -9.59 -21.43
C ASP A 134 9.31 -9.40 -20.16
N ASP A 135 8.95 -10.52 -19.53
CA ASP A 135 8.10 -10.52 -18.33
C ASP A 135 8.70 -9.66 -17.20
N THR A 136 10.03 -9.55 -17.16
CA THR A 136 10.76 -8.70 -16.21
C THR A 136 10.46 -7.22 -16.41
N ASN A 137 10.52 -6.69 -17.64
CA ASN A 137 10.19 -5.29 -17.89
C ASN A 137 8.71 -5.01 -17.63
N LYS A 138 7.82 -5.95 -17.97
CA LYS A 138 6.39 -5.82 -17.65
C LYS A 138 6.16 -5.71 -16.14
N LEU A 139 6.80 -6.59 -15.36
CA LEU A 139 6.74 -6.56 -13.90
C LEU A 139 7.27 -5.22 -13.36
N SER A 140 8.43 -4.77 -13.85
CA SER A 140 9.06 -3.51 -13.45
C SER A 140 8.13 -2.31 -13.67
N LYS A 141 7.52 -2.22 -14.86
CA LYS A 141 6.56 -1.14 -15.17
C LYS A 141 5.31 -1.22 -14.30
N CYS A 142 4.75 -2.41 -14.06
CA CYS A 142 3.57 -2.55 -13.20
C CYS A 142 3.86 -2.10 -11.76
N VAL A 143 5.01 -2.49 -11.20
CA VAL A 143 5.43 -2.07 -9.86
C VAL A 143 5.69 -0.56 -9.82
N GLN A 144 6.35 0.01 -10.84
CA GLN A 144 6.58 1.45 -10.93
C GLN A 144 5.26 2.25 -10.97
N ILE A 145 4.30 1.83 -11.79
CA ILE A 145 2.98 2.49 -11.88
C ILE A 145 2.25 2.42 -10.53
N ALA A 146 2.26 1.26 -9.88
CA ALA A 146 1.64 1.09 -8.57
C ALA A 146 2.30 2.00 -7.50
N ARG A 147 3.63 2.12 -7.52
CA ARG A 147 4.37 3.04 -6.63
C ARG A 147 3.95 4.49 -6.82
N LEU A 148 3.88 4.95 -8.07
CA LEU A 148 3.48 6.33 -8.36
C LEU A 148 2.06 6.64 -7.87
N TYR A 149 1.09 5.74 -8.10
CA TYR A 149 -0.27 5.94 -7.54
C TYR A 149 -0.29 5.93 -6.01
N LEU A 150 0.58 5.14 -5.37
CA LEU A 150 0.68 5.08 -3.91
C LEU A 150 1.25 6.35 -3.26
N GLU A 151 2.00 7.18 -4.00
CA GLU A 151 2.48 8.47 -3.49
C GLU A 151 1.36 9.52 -3.39
N ASP A 152 0.26 9.35 -4.14
CA ASP A 152 -0.98 10.16 -4.04
C ASP A 152 -2.11 9.41 -3.28
N ASP A 153 -1.79 8.37 -2.51
CA ASP A 153 -2.75 7.51 -1.78
C ASP A 153 -3.86 6.88 -2.67
N ASP A 154 -3.66 6.80 -4.00
CA ASP A 154 -4.61 6.19 -4.94
C ASP A 154 -4.48 4.66 -4.98
N ALA A 155 -4.95 4.03 -3.90
CA ALA A 155 -4.88 2.59 -3.76
C ALA A 155 -5.72 1.82 -4.80
N VAL A 156 -6.74 2.46 -5.40
CA VAL A 156 -7.61 1.81 -6.38
C VAL A 156 -6.86 1.58 -7.68
N ASN A 157 -6.24 2.63 -8.22
CA ASN A 157 -5.44 2.50 -9.44
C ASN A 157 -4.16 1.70 -9.19
N ALA A 158 -3.53 1.86 -8.03
CA ALA A 158 -2.36 1.05 -7.66
C ALA A 158 -2.67 -0.46 -7.63
N GLU A 159 -3.83 -0.86 -7.08
CA GLU A 159 -4.24 -2.26 -7.00
C GLU A 159 -4.43 -2.91 -8.38
N ALA A 160 -4.93 -2.15 -9.36
CA ALA A 160 -5.10 -2.66 -10.71
C ALA A 160 -3.76 -3.12 -11.33
N PHE A 161 -2.68 -2.38 -11.10
CA PHE A 161 -1.35 -2.71 -11.62
C PHE A 161 -0.61 -3.73 -10.76
N ILE A 162 -0.77 -3.70 -9.42
CA ILE A 162 -0.16 -4.71 -8.56
C ILE A 162 -0.76 -6.11 -8.81
N ASN A 163 -2.06 -6.19 -9.12
CA ASN A 163 -2.69 -7.47 -9.46
C ASN A 163 -2.14 -8.02 -10.79
N LYS A 164 -1.84 -7.18 -11.78
CA LYS A 164 -1.15 -7.60 -13.01
C LYS A 164 0.27 -8.12 -12.69
N ALA A 165 1.01 -7.40 -11.85
CA ALA A 165 2.34 -7.81 -11.39
C ALA A 165 2.34 -9.17 -10.65
N SER A 166 1.26 -9.51 -9.95
CA SER A 166 1.15 -10.76 -9.17
C SER A 166 1.30 -12.03 -10.01
N PHE A 167 0.91 -11.99 -11.28
CA PHE A 167 1.07 -13.12 -12.21
C PHE A 167 2.52 -13.30 -12.69
N LEU A 168 3.30 -12.22 -12.68
CA LEU A 168 4.67 -12.19 -13.20
C LEU A 168 5.71 -12.43 -12.08
N VAL A 169 5.42 -11.98 -10.85
CA VAL A 169 6.37 -12.00 -9.73
C VAL A 169 6.82 -13.42 -9.36
N THR A 170 5.96 -14.43 -9.50
CA THR A 170 6.25 -15.81 -9.12
C THR A 170 7.37 -16.42 -9.96
N ASN A 171 7.50 -16.00 -11.22
CA ASN A 171 8.51 -16.51 -12.15
C ASN A 171 9.73 -15.57 -12.28
N SER A 172 9.74 -14.45 -11.55
CA SER A 172 10.80 -13.45 -11.60
C SER A 172 12.00 -13.88 -10.74
N GLN A 173 13.20 -13.84 -11.35
CA GLN A 173 14.47 -14.02 -10.64
C GLN A 173 15.01 -12.70 -10.03
N GLN A 174 14.32 -11.57 -10.25
CA GLN A 174 14.74 -10.27 -9.71
C GLN A 174 14.24 -10.07 -8.28
N GLU A 175 15.09 -10.42 -7.32
CA GLU A 175 14.77 -10.35 -5.89
C GLU A 175 14.42 -8.93 -5.41
N VAL A 176 15.14 -7.90 -5.89
CA VAL A 176 14.86 -6.48 -5.57
C VAL A 176 13.45 -6.10 -6.01
N LEU A 177 13.08 -6.44 -7.24
CA LEU A 177 11.78 -6.12 -7.80
C LEU A 177 10.65 -6.89 -7.08
N ASN A 178 10.92 -8.12 -6.69
CA ASN A 178 10.00 -8.93 -5.88
C ASN A 178 9.79 -8.30 -4.48
N LEU A 179 10.83 -7.71 -3.88
CA LEU A 179 10.70 -6.95 -2.63
C LEU A 179 9.86 -5.69 -2.82
N GLN A 180 10.14 -4.90 -3.85
CA GLN A 180 9.37 -3.68 -4.16
C GLN A 180 7.89 -4.01 -4.38
N TYR A 181 7.59 -5.10 -5.09
CA TYR A 181 6.23 -5.63 -5.23
C TYR A 181 5.58 -5.93 -3.86
N LYS A 182 6.27 -6.68 -2.98
CA LYS A 182 5.75 -7.04 -1.65
C LYS A 182 5.41 -5.79 -0.82
N VAL A 183 6.31 -4.81 -0.80
CA VAL A 183 6.13 -3.54 -0.08
C VAL A 183 4.93 -2.76 -0.63
N CYS A 184 4.81 -2.64 -1.95
CA CYS A 184 3.67 -1.98 -2.58
C CYS A 184 2.35 -2.69 -2.25
N TYR A 185 2.34 -4.02 -2.34
CA TYR A 185 1.13 -4.79 -2.05
C TYR A 185 0.68 -4.63 -0.59
N ALA A 186 1.61 -4.63 0.36
CA ALA A 186 1.30 -4.36 1.76
C ALA A 186 0.72 -2.94 1.98
N ARG A 187 1.31 -1.91 1.34
CA ARG A 187 0.80 -0.52 1.39
C ARG A 187 -0.62 -0.39 0.83
N ILE A 188 -0.90 -1.06 -0.30
CA ILE A 188 -2.23 -1.05 -0.94
C ILE A 188 -3.27 -1.66 0.00
N LEU A 189 -2.95 -2.80 0.63
CA LEU A 189 -3.86 -3.46 1.57
C LEU A 189 -4.17 -2.57 2.79
N ASP A 190 -3.16 -1.88 3.34
CA ASP A 190 -3.34 -0.94 4.46
C ASP A 190 -4.24 0.24 4.08
N LEU A 191 -3.96 0.90 2.94
CA LEU A 191 -4.79 2.00 2.42
C LEU A 191 -6.25 1.58 2.18
N LYS A 192 -6.45 0.35 1.69
CA LYS A 192 -7.78 -0.24 1.49
C LYS A 192 -8.43 -0.76 2.78
N ARG A 193 -7.81 -0.53 3.94
CA ARG A 193 -8.29 -0.96 5.27
C ARG A 193 -8.41 -2.49 5.42
N ARG A 194 -7.69 -3.25 4.59
CA ARG A 194 -7.51 -4.71 4.71
C ARG A 194 -6.39 -5.00 5.70
N PHE A 195 -6.51 -4.45 6.91
CA PHE A 195 -5.41 -4.35 7.87
C PHE A 195 -4.81 -5.70 8.26
N LEU A 196 -5.62 -6.74 8.44
CA LEU A 196 -5.10 -8.04 8.83
C LEU A 196 -4.24 -8.68 7.75
N GLU A 197 -4.60 -8.49 6.48
CA GLU A 197 -3.81 -8.95 5.34
C GLU A 197 -2.55 -8.12 5.16
N ALA A 198 -2.66 -6.79 5.33
CA ALA A 198 -1.52 -5.88 5.34
C ALA A 198 -0.53 -6.25 6.45
N ALA A 199 -1.01 -6.55 7.66
CA ALA A 199 -0.20 -6.91 8.81
C ALA A 199 0.64 -8.16 8.55
N LEU A 200 0.04 -9.20 7.97
CA LEU A 200 0.76 -10.42 7.60
C LEU A 200 1.87 -10.13 6.58
N ARG A 201 1.59 -9.31 5.55
CA ARG A 201 2.59 -8.95 4.54
C ARG A 201 3.71 -8.09 5.11
N TYR A 202 3.39 -7.11 5.96
CA TYR A 202 4.38 -6.30 6.65
C TYR A 202 5.25 -7.15 7.60
N TYR A 203 4.65 -8.11 8.29
CA TYR A 203 5.38 -9.05 9.13
C TYR A 203 6.32 -9.91 8.28
N ASP A 204 5.85 -10.49 7.18
CA ASP A 204 6.68 -11.26 6.24
C ASP A 204 7.89 -10.45 5.74
N ILE A 205 7.69 -9.16 5.41
CA ILE A 205 8.77 -8.25 5.00
C ILE A 205 9.77 -8.03 6.14
N SER A 206 9.30 -7.87 7.38
CA SER A 206 10.18 -7.68 8.54
C SER A 206 11.07 -8.91 8.85
N GLN A 207 10.70 -10.10 8.36
CA GLN A 207 11.44 -11.34 8.56
C GLN A 207 12.54 -11.58 7.52
N ILE A 208 12.77 -10.63 6.60
CA ILE A 208 13.85 -10.75 5.62
C ILE A 208 15.21 -10.69 6.33
N GLU A 209 15.90 -11.83 6.35
CA GLU A 209 17.23 -11.98 6.97
C GLU A 209 18.34 -11.46 6.06
N GLN A 210 18.17 -11.58 4.74
CA GLN A 210 19.15 -11.13 3.75
C GLN A 210 19.25 -9.61 3.76
N ARG A 211 20.34 -9.08 4.34
CA ARG A 211 20.62 -7.64 4.41
C ARG A 211 21.09 -7.02 3.09
N LYS A 212 21.39 -7.85 2.11
CA LYS A 212 21.77 -7.44 0.76
C LYS A 212 21.00 -8.27 -0.26
N ILE A 213 20.28 -7.60 -1.14
CA ILE A 213 19.52 -8.21 -2.23
C ILE A 213 19.98 -7.54 -3.52
N GLY A 214 20.71 -8.29 -4.36
CA GLY A 214 21.40 -7.72 -5.52
C GLY A 214 22.39 -6.61 -5.11
N ASP A 215 22.21 -5.41 -5.66
CA ASP A 215 23.00 -4.23 -5.36
C ASP A 215 22.39 -3.34 -4.26
N GLU A 216 21.19 -3.65 -3.79
CA GLU A 216 20.52 -2.88 -2.73
C GLU A 216 20.83 -3.45 -1.33
N GLU A 217 21.21 -2.56 -0.43
CA GLU A 217 21.35 -2.87 1.01
C GLU A 217 20.02 -2.56 1.70
N ILE A 218 19.50 -3.54 2.44
CA ILE A 218 18.25 -3.37 3.19
C ILE A 218 18.57 -2.67 4.50
N ASP A 219 18.07 -1.44 4.62
CA ASP A 219 18.14 -0.67 5.86
C ASP A 219 17.40 -1.40 6.99
N GLU A 220 18.08 -1.62 8.13
CA GLU A 220 17.46 -2.24 9.31
C GLU A 220 16.30 -1.40 9.84
N ASN A 221 16.36 -0.07 9.69
CA ASN A 221 15.26 0.82 10.05
C ASN A 221 14.02 0.57 9.18
N ALA A 222 14.18 0.23 7.90
CA ALA A 222 13.06 -0.12 7.04
C ALA A 222 12.37 -1.43 7.49
N LEU A 223 13.13 -2.41 7.98
CA LEU A 223 12.58 -3.65 8.53
C LEU A 223 11.87 -3.43 9.87
N GLU A 224 12.42 -2.56 10.73
CA GLU A 224 11.76 -2.14 11.97
C GLU A 224 10.45 -1.39 11.67
N GLN A 225 10.44 -0.52 10.67
CA GLN A 225 9.23 0.16 10.19
C GLN A 225 8.19 -0.81 9.64
N ALA A 226 8.61 -1.84 8.90
CA ALA A 226 7.70 -2.91 8.46
C ALA A 226 7.10 -3.66 9.65
N LEU A 227 7.90 -4.00 10.66
CA LEU A 227 7.40 -4.65 11.88
C LEU A 227 6.42 -3.74 12.64
N SER A 228 6.74 -2.46 12.78
CA SER A 228 5.86 -1.46 13.39
C SER A 228 4.54 -1.31 12.63
N ALA A 229 4.58 -1.30 11.29
CA ALA A 229 3.39 -1.28 10.45
C ALA A 229 2.55 -2.55 10.61
N ALA A 230 3.18 -3.72 10.79
CA ALA A 230 2.48 -4.98 11.08
C ALA A 230 1.72 -4.91 12.41
N VAL A 231 2.36 -4.38 13.46
CA VAL A 231 1.74 -4.18 14.77
C VAL A 231 0.56 -3.20 14.67
N THR A 232 0.79 -2.03 14.05
CA THR A 232 -0.24 -1.00 13.84
C THR A 232 -1.46 -1.56 13.11
N CYS A 233 -1.25 -2.24 11.97
CA CYS A 233 -2.34 -2.85 11.21
C CYS A 233 -3.08 -3.93 12.02
N THR A 234 -2.37 -4.74 12.82
CA THR A 234 -3.02 -5.76 13.66
C THR A 234 -3.90 -5.13 14.74
N ILE A 235 -3.45 -4.03 15.35
CA ILE A 235 -4.22 -3.30 16.36
C ILE A 235 -5.49 -2.68 15.75
N LEU A 236 -5.37 -2.08 14.55
CA LEU A 236 -6.47 -1.46 13.80
C LEU A 236 -7.47 -2.47 13.20
N ALA A 237 -7.06 -3.72 12.99
CA ALA A 237 -7.95 -4.76 12.50
C ALA A 237 -9.11 -5.03 13.47
N GLY A 238 -10.28 -5.39 12.94
CA GLY A 238 -11.44 -5.77 13.75
C GLY A 238 -11.17 -7.00 14.62
N ALA A 239 -11.82 -7.07 15.78
CA ALA A 239 -11.67 -8.19 16.72
C ALA A 239 -12.11 -9.52 16.09
N GLY A 240 -11.33 -10.59 16.29
CA GLY A 240 -11.66 -11.94 15.82
C GLY A 240 -10.49 -12.93 15.92
N PRO A 241 -10.73 -14.25 15.69
CA PRO A 241 -9.75 -15.30 15.95
C PRO A 241 -8.45 -15.17 15.16
N GLN A 242 -8.52 -14.69 13.92
CA GLN A 242 -7.33 -14.49 13.09
C GLN A 242 -6.48 -13.32 13.60
N ARG A 243 -7.10 -12.22 14.07
CA ARG A 243 -6.39 -11.11 14.72
C ARG A 243 -5.70 -11.58 16.00
N SER A 244 -6.37 -12.36 16.85
CA SER A 244 -5.76 -12.88 18.09
C SER A 244 -4.53 -13.75 17.82
N ARG A 245 -4.55 -14.56 16.74
CA ARG A 245 -3.38 -15.34 16.30
C ARG A 245 -2.21 -14.43 15.89
N VAL A 246 -2.47 -13.39 15.10
CA VAL A 246 -1.41 -12.46 14.66
C VAL A 246 -0.85 -11.67 15.86
N LEU A 247 -1.71 -11.22 16.79
CA LEU A 247 -1.27 -10.58 18.04
C LEU A 247 -0.34 -11.50 18.85
N ALA A 248 -0.68 -12.80 18.96
CA ALA A 248 0.15 -13.77 19.66
C ALA A 248 1.53 -13.94 19.01
N THR A 249 1.58 -13.97 17.68
CA THR A 249 2.84 -14.02 16.93
C THR A 249 3.68 -12.78 17.19
N LEU A 250 3.11 -11.59 17.07
CA LEU A 250 3.80 -10.32 17.27
C LEU A 250 4.27 -10.14 18.72
N TYR A 251 3.45 -10.52 19.70
CA TYR A 251 3.81 -10.41 21.12
C TYR A 251 4.98 -11.31 21.51
N LYS A 252 5.10 -12.49 20.88
CA LYS A 252 6.20 -13.44 21.11
C LYS A 252 7.48 -13.07 20.36
N ASP A 253 7.41 -12.19 19.36
CA ASP A 253 8.58 -11.67 18.66
C ASP A 253 9.30 -10.64 19.53
N GLU A 254 10.48 -11.00 20.05
CA GLU A 254 11.27 -10.14 20.94
C GLU A 254 11.61 -8.78 20.32
N ARG A 255 11.67 -8.67 18.99
CA ARG A 255 11.95 -7.40 18.30
C ARG A 255 10.82 -6.40 18.53
N CYS A 256 9.59 -6.87 18.70
CA CYS A 256 8.46 -6.01 19.02
C CYS A 256 8.65 -5.30 20.37
N SER A 257 9.36 -5.89 21.34
CA SER A 257 9.59 -5.27 22.66
C SER A 257 10.36 -3.95 22.61
N LYS A 258 11.12 -3.73 21.53
CA LYS A 258 11.91 -2.50 21.31
C LYS A 258 11.10 -1.39 20.63
N LEU A 259 9.94 -1.72 20.07
CA LEU A 259 9.11 -0.76 19.36
C LEU A 259 8.38 0.16 20.35
N LYS A 260 8.22 1.43 19.98
CA LYS A 260 7.46 2.42 20.76
C LYS A 260 6.00 1.98 21.00
N ILE A 261 5.41 1.30 20.04
CA ILE A 261 4.02 0.79 20.06
C ILE A 261 3.82 -0.44 20.96
N TYR A 262 4.90 -1.05 21.47
CA TYR A 262 4.84 -2.29 22.25
C TYR A 262 3.89 -2.26 23.46
N PRO A 263 3.80 -1.19 24.27
CA PRO A 263 2.88 -1.15 25.41
C PRO A 263 1.42 -1.38 25.02
N ILE A 264 1.02 -0.88 23.85
CA ILE A 264 -0.34 -1.07 23.32
C ILE A 264 -0.50 -2.48 22.80
N LEU A 265 0.47 -3.00 22.04
CA LEU A 265 0.46 -4.40 21.60
C LEU A 265 0.28 -5.35 22.80
N GLN A 266 1.05 -5.15 23.86
CA GLN A 266 0.97 -5.96 25.08
C GLN A 266 -0.43 -5.88 25.70
N LYS A 267 -1.00 -4.70 25.85
CA LYS A 267 -2.36 -4.55 26.42
C LYS A 267 -3.42 -5.17 25.53
N VAL A 268 -3.33 -4.99 24.22
CA VAL A 268 -4.27 -5.56 23.25
C VAL A 268 -4.19 -7.08 23.27
N TYR A 269 -2.98 -7.65 23.28
CA TYR A 269 -2.78 -9.10 23.35
C TYR A 269 -3.25 -9.70 24.68
N LEU A 270 -2.96 -9.05 25.81
CA LEU A 270 -3.43 -9.46 27.14
C LEU A 270 -4.88 -9.06 27.42
N GLU A 271 -5.59 -8.57 26.40
CA GLU A 271 -7.01 -8.20 26.46
C GLU A 271 -7.34 -7.23 27.60
N ARG A 272 -6.44 -6.30 27.87
CA ARG A 272 -6.62 -5.24 28.86
C ARG A 272 -7.37 -4.07 28.24
N ILE A 273 -8.17 -3.40 29.07
CA ILE A 273 -8.85 -2.15 28.69
C ILE A 273 -7.82 -1.05 28.41
N LEU A 274 -7.95 -0.42 27.25
CA LEU A 274 -7.15 0.73 26.81
C LEU A 274 -7.82 2.02 27.22
N ARG A 275 -7.09 2.91 27.89
CA ARG A 275 -7.62 4.21 28.33
C ARG A 275 -7.45 5.25 27.25
N LYS A 276 -8.32 6.26 27.25
CA LYS A 276 -8.33 7.35 26.27
C LYS A 276 -6.97 8.02 26.02
N PRO A 277 -6.16 8.40 27.04
CA PRO A 277 -4.85 9.01 26.79
C PRO A 277 -3.88 8.12 26.00
N GLU A 278 -4.01 6.80 26.15
CA GLU A 278 -3.16 5.82 25.45
C GLU A 278 -3.61 5.64 24.00
N ILE A 279 -4.92 5.68 23.77
CA ILE A 279 -5.53 5.66 22.44
C ILE A 279 -5.17 6.95 21.70
N ASP A 280 -5.24 8.10 22.35
CA ASP A 280 -4.91 9.40 21.77
C ASP A 280 -3.41 9.46 21.41
N ALA A 281 -2.52 8.97 22.29
CA ALA A 281 -1.09 8.89 21.98
C ALA A 281 -0.80 7.99 20.77
N PHE A 282 -1.52 6.86 20.65
CA PHE A 282 -1.41 5.99 19.49
C PHE A 282 -1.95 6.61 18.20
N ALA A 283 -3.09 7.29 18.30
CA ALA A 283 -3.70 8.01 17.19
C ALA A 283 -2.71 9.03 16.59
N GLU A 284 -1.86 9.68 17.40
CA GLU A 284 -0.86 10.62 16.88
C GLU A 284 0.20 9.94 15.98
N GLU A 285 0.58 8.70 16.28
CA GLU A 285 1.56 7.93 15.50
C GLU A 285 1.00 7.35 14.18
N LEU A 286 -0.32 7.34 14.01
CA LEU A 286 -0.97 6.79 12.80
C LEU A 286 -0.73 7.65 11.55
N ARG A 287 -0.72 7.01 10.39
CA ARG A 287 -0.65 7.70 9.09
C ARG A 287 -1.96 8.38 8.74
N PRO A 288 -1.96 9.45 7.92
CA PRO A 288 -3.19 10.19 7.56
C PRO A 288 -4.33 9.30 7.06
N HIS A 289 -4.05 8.33 6.19
CA HIS A 289 -5.08 7.40 5.66
C HIS A 289 -5.67 6.47 6.74
N GLN A 290 -4.92 6.15 7.79
CA GLN A 290 -5.39 5.33 8.92
C GLN A 290 -6.29 6.14 9.87
N LYS A 291 -6.17 7.47 9.88
CA LYS A 291 -7.04 8.40 10.63
C LYS A 291 -8.30 8.83 9.86
N ALA A 292 -8.53 8.28 8.66
CA ALA A 292 -9.64 8.68 7.82
C ALA A 292 -11.01 8.41 8.49
N LEU A 293 -11.88 9.42 8.44
CA LEU A 293 -13.22 9.34 9.00
C LEU A 293 -14.10 8.36 8.22
N LEU A 294 -14.91 7.61 8.96
CA LEU A 294 -15.98 6.77 8.47
C LEU A 294 -17.26 7.61 8.29
N PRO A 295 -18.30 7.09 7.61
CA PRO A 295 -19.56 7.83 7.40
C PRO A 295 -20.23 8.34 8.68
N ASP A 296 -19.97 7.69 9.82
CA ASP A 296 -20.50 8.08 11.14
C ASP A 296 -19.59 9.05 11.91
N LYS A 297 -18.59 9.64 11.24
CA LYS A 297 -17.58 10.56 11.81
C LYS A 297 -16.67 9.92 12.87
N SER A 298 -16.63 8.60 12.98
CA SER A 298 -15.61 7.90 13.77
C SER A 298 -14.41 7.51 12.91
N THR A 299 -13.26 7.23 13.52
CA THR A 299 -12.12 6.64 12.83
C THR A 299 -12.17 5.11 12.89
N VAL A 300 -11.36 4.46 12.06
CA VAL A 300 -11.13 3.01 12.17
C VAL A 300 -10.59 2.66 13.56
N LEU A 301 -9.67 3.47 14.08
CA LEU A 301 -9.09 3.28 15.41
C LEU A 301 -10.18 3.32 16.49
N ASP A 302 -11.05 4.33 16.48
CA ASP A 302 -12.13 4.46 17.47
C ASP A 302 -12.96 3.18 17.52
N ARG A 303 -13.38 2.68 16.34
CA ARG A 303 -14.16 1.45 16.25
C ARG A 303 -13.39 0.25 16.79
N ALA A 304 -12.12 0.08 16.39
CA ALA A 304 -11.30 -1.03 16.83
C ALA A 304 -11.09 -1.01 18.35
N MET A 305 -10.86 0.16 18.95
CA MET A 305 -10.63 0.30 20.39
C MET A 305 -11.90 0.11 21.21
N ILE A 306 -13.05 0.60 20.74
CA ILE A 306 -14.34 0.35 21.40
C ILE A 306 -14.67 -1.15 21.39
N GLU A 307 -14.56 -1.81 20.24
CA GLU A 307 -14.83 -3.25 20.13
C GLU A 307 -13.84 -4.07 20.97
N HIS A 308 -12.56 -3.68 21.00
CA HIS A 308 -11.55 -4.29 21.87
C HIS A 308 -11.89 -4.13 23.35
N ASN A 309 -12.13 -2.89 23.81
CA ASN A 309 -12.42 -2.64 25.22
C ASN A 309 -13.72 -3.30 25.69
N LEU A 310 -14.70 -3.44 24.80
CA LEU A 310 -15.94 -4.14 25.10
C LEU A 310 -15.71 -5.64 25.28
N LEU A 311 -14.90 -6.26 24.40
CA LEU A 311 -14.47 -7.65 24.57
C LEU A 311 -13.61 -7.85 25.84
N SER A 312 -12.77 -6.88 26.18
CA SER A 312 -12.04 -6.88 27.46
C SER A 312 -12.97 -6.81 28.65
N ALA A 313 -14.01 -5.96 28.58
CA ALA A 313 -15.00 -5.83 29.65
C ALA A 313 -15.78 -7.14 29.85
N SER A 314 -16.09 -7.87 28.77
CA SER A 314 -16.81 -9.15 28.88
C SER A 314 -16.04 -10.23 29.65
N LYS A 315 -14.72 -10.08 29.80
CA LYS A 315 -13.87 -10.99 30.59
C LYS A 315 -13.68 -10.56 32.04
N LEU A 316 -14.09 -9.33 32.37
CA LEU A 316 -13.90 -8.72 33.69
C LEU A 316 -15.21 -8.60 34.47
N TYR A 317 -16.32 -8.47 33.77
CA TYR A 317 -17.64 -8.27 34.35
C TYR A 317 -18.54 -9.45 33.99
N THR A 318 -19.36 -9.89 34.95
CA THR A 318 -20.49 -10.79 34.67
C THR A 318 -21.63 -10.01 34.01
N ASN A 319 -21.85 -8.77 34.43
CA ASN A 319 -22.81 -7.85 33.85
C ASN A 319 -22.38 -6.40 34.13
N ILE A 320 -22.90 -5.46 33.34
CA ILE A 320 -22.65 -4.02 33.49
C ILE A 320 -23.81 -3.21 32.89
N SER A 321 -24.17 -2.09 33.51
CA SER A 321 -25.15 -1.15 32.95
C SER A 321 -24.60 -0.44 31.71
N PHE A 322 -25.45 -0.06 30.74
CA PHE A 322 -24.99 0.67 29.56
C PHE A 322 -24.45 2.07 29.89
N ASP A 323 -24.88 2.68 30.99
CA ASP A 323 -24.35 3.96 31.46
C ASP A 323 -22.88 3.85 31.92
N GLU A 324 -22.58 2.83 32.73
CA GLU A 324 -21.22 2.55 33.18
C GLU A 324 -20.34 2.03 32.04
N LEU A 325 -20.89 1.18 31.17
CA LEU A 325 -20.18 0.68 30.00
C LEU A 325 -19.85 1.82 29.02
N GLY A 326 -20.79 2.73 28.77
CA GLY A 326 -20.56 3.93 27.98
C GLY A 326 -19.44 4.79 28.58
N THR A 327 -19.44 4.97 29.90
CA THR A 327 -18.38 5.69 30.63
C THR A 327 -17.02 5.00 30.49
N LEU A 328 -16.97 3.67 30.62
CA LEU A 328 -15.77 2.85 30.48
C LEU A 328 -15.17 2.94 29.07
N LEU A 329 -16.04 2.91 28.05
CA LEU A 329 -15.66 2.96 26.63
C LEU A 329 -15.44 4.39 26.12
N GLY A 330 -15.87 5.41 26.87
CA GLY A 330 -15.81 6.81 26.46
C GLY A 330 -16.81 7.18 25.35
N ILE A 331 -17.98 6.54 25.31
CA ILE A 331 -19.03 6.75 24.31
C ILE A 331 -20.42 6.87 24.94
N ASP A 332 -21.39 7.33 24.15
CA ASP A 332 -22.80 7.38 24.57
C ASP A 332 -23.35 5.96 24.89
N PRO A 333 -24.14 5.80 25.97
CA PRO A 333 -24.71 4.50 26.37
C PRO A 333 -25.48 3.79 25.26
N ARG A 334 -26.26 4.53 24.44
CA ARG A 334 -27.01 3.93 23.32
C ARG A 334 -26.08 3.46 22.21
N LYS A 335 -24.95 4.14 22.02
CA LYS A 335 -23.91 3.70 21.09
C LYS A 335 -23.23 2.44 21.60
N ALA A 336 -22.97 2.33 22.91
CA ALA A 336 -22.42 1.13 23.54
C ALA A 336 -23.36 -0.08 23.36
N GLU A 337 -24.65 0.07 23.65
CA GLU A 337 -25.68 -0.95 23.43
C GLU A 337 -25.71 -1.44 21.97
N LYS A 338 -25.73 -0.50 21.01
CA LYS A 338 -25.76 -0.84 19.59
C LYS A 338 -24.52 -1.62 19.13
N ILE A 339 -23.34 -1.26 19.64
CA ILE A 339 -22.08 -1.96 19.31
C ILE A 339 -22.06 -3.34 19.96
N ALA A 340 -22.48 -3.45 21.22
CA ALA A 340 -22.56 -4.72 21.94
C ALA A 340 -23.53 -5.69 21.26
N SER A 341 -24.73 -5.23 20.91
CA SER A 341 -25.73 -6.01 20.18
C SER A 341 -25.17 -6.55 18.86
N ARG A 342 -24.45 -5.72 18.10
CA ARG A 342 -23.79 -6.15 16.86
C ARG A 342 -22.72 -7.21 17.10
N MET A 343 -21.88 -7.03 18.13
CA MET A 343 -20.81 -7.99 18.45
C MET A 343 -21.36 -9.34 18.89
N ILE A 344 -22.47 -9.36 19.63
CA ILE A 344 -23.20 -10.59 19.99
C ILE A 344 -23.80 -11.23 18.74
N TYR A 345 -24.47 -10.44 17.89
CA TYR A 345 -25.07 -10.94 16.65
C TYR A 345 -24.04 -11.55 15.69
N GLU A 346 -22.83 -10.98 15.62
CA GLU A 346 -21.72 -11.45 14.79
C GLU A 346 -20.92 -12.61 15.44
N ASP A 347 -21.36 -13.13 16.61
CA ASP A 347 -20.68 -14.20 17.38
C ASP A 347 -19.22 -13.87 17.73
N ARG A 348 -18.93 -12.57 17.92
CA ARG A 348 -17.60 -12.07 18.31
C ARG A 348 -17.46 -11.87 19.81
N MET A 349 -18.57 -11.90 20.53
CA MET A 349 -18.68 -11.78 21.98
C MET A 349 -19.96 -12.50 22.41
N ARG A 350 -19.91 -13.22 23.51
CA ARG A 350 -21.07 -13.96 24.05
C ARG A 350 -21.72 -13.18 25.18
N GLY A 351 -23.04 -13.27 25.25
CA GLY A 351 -23.84 -12.54 26.22
C GLY A 351 -25.25 -12.23 25.73
N SER A 352 -26.03 -11.63 26.61
CA SER A 352 -27.42 -11.22 26.37
C SER A 352 -27.64 -9.78 26.86
N ILE A 353 -28.60 -9.09 26.24
CA ILE A 353 -28.93 -7.70 26.57
C ILE A 353 -30.34 -7.66 27.16
N ASP A 354 -30.44 -7.13 28.38
CA ASP A 354 -31.72 -6.75 28.97
C ASP A 354 -32.00 -5.27 28.65
N GLN A 355 -32.92 -5.03 27.72
CA GLN A 355 -33.28 -3.69 27.28
C GLN A 355 -34.16 -2.94 28.29
N VAL A 356 -34.86 -3.65 29.19
CA VAL A 356 -35.73 -3.03 30.21
C VAL A 356 -34.87 -2.48 31.35
N GLU A 357 -33.89 -3.26 31.80
CA GLU A 357 -32.95 -2.84 32.85
C GLU A 357 -31.74 -2.06 32.31
N ALA A 358 -31.55 -2.02 30.99
CA ALA A 358 -30.41 -1.40 30.32
C ALA A 358 -29.06 -1.98 30.79
N VAL A 359 -29.00 -3.30 30.92
CA VAL A 359 -27.83 -4.07 31.38
C VAL A 359 -27.45 -5.10 30.32
N ILE A 360 -26.14 -5.28 30.12
CA ILE A 360 -25.61 -6.41 29.37
C ILE A 360 -25.09 -7.47 30.33
N HIS A 361 -25.44 -8.72 30.08
CA HIS A 361 -24.91 -9.90 30.74
C HIS A 361 -23.91 -10.58 29.80
N PHE A 362 -22.71 -10.85 30.31
CA PHE A 362 -21.67 -11.55 29.56
C PHE A 362 -21.70 -13.03 29.95
N ASP A 363 -21.62 -13.90 28.94
CA ASP A 363 -21.53 -15.33 29.17
C ASP A 363 -20.06 -15.73 29.26
N ASP A 364 -19.72 -16.50 30.31
CA ASP A 364 -18.45 -17.21 30.37
C ASP A 364 -18.59 -18.54 29.61
N ASP A 365 -17.59 -18.92 28.83
CA ASP A 365 -17.55 -20.21 28.12
C ASP A 365 -17.37 -21.39 29.10
N THR A 366 -17.08 -21.10 30.37
CA THR A 366 -16.78 -22.10 31.39
C THR A 366 -18.05 -22.47 32.17
N GLU A 367 -18.51 -23.72 32.02
CA GLU A 367 -19.58 -24.25 32.88
C GLU A 367 -19.16 -24.18 34.36
N GLU A 368 -20.08 -23.88 35.27
CA GLU A 368 -19.78 -23.72 36.71
C GLU A 368 -19.02 -24.92 37.30
N LEU A 369 -19.37 -26.14 36.86
CA LEU A 369 -18.68 -27.37 37.28
C LEU A 369 -17.27 -27.46 36.72
N GLN A 370 -17.06 -27.05 35.46
CA GLN A 370 -15.72 -26.99 34.87
C GLN A 370 -14.87 -25.92 35.56
N GLN A 371 -15.45 -24.79 35.97
CA GLN A 371 -14.76 -23.77 36.74
C GLN A 371 -14.33 -24.31 38.11
N TRP A 372 -15.20 -25.08 38.77
CA TRP A 372 -14.87 -25.76 40.03
C TRP A 372 -13.70 -26.75 39.86
N ASP A 373 -13.73 -27.59 38.82
CA ASP A 373 -12.64 -28.52 38.49
C ASP A 373 -11.32 -27.78 38.20
N GLN A 374 -11.37 -26.67 37.45
CA GLN A 374 -10.20 -25.83 37.19
C GLN A 374 -9.62 -25.21 38.47
N GLN A 375 -10.46 -24.79 39.41
CA GLN A 375 -9.99 -24.26 40.70
C GLN A 375 -9.29 -25.32 41.54
N ILE A 376 -9.82 -26.55 41.58
CA ILE A 376 -9.18 -27.68 42.26
C ILE A 376 -7.82 -27.96 41.60
N SER A 377 -7.78 -28.05 40.27
CA SER A 377 -6.54 -28.26 39.52
C SER A 377 -5.51 -27.15 39.79
N GLY A 378 -5.94 -25.89 39.78
CA GLY A 378 -5.09 -24.74 40.07
C GLY A 378 -4.53 -24.76 41.50
N LEU A 379 -5.33 -25.15 42.50
CA LEU A 379 -4.87 -25.33 43.87
C LEU A 379 -3.80 -26.42 43.98
N CYS A 380 -4.03 -27.57 43.34
CA CYS A 380 -3.06 -28.66 43.30
C CYS A 380 -1.76 -28.26 42.60
N GLN A 381 -1.86 -27.52 41.48
CA GLN A 381 -0.69 -27.01 40.77
C GLN A 381 0.10 -26.02 41.63
N ALA A 382 -0.56 -25.08 42.29
CA ALA A 382 0.09 -24.13 43.19
C ALA A 382 0.78 -24.83 44.38
N LEU A 383 0.17 -25.89 44.91
CA LEU A 383 0.81 -26.70 45.95
C LEU A 383 2.08 -27.37 45.43
N ASN A 384 2.04 -27.97 44.23
CA ASN A 384 3.23 -28.55 43.59
C ASN A 384 4.32 -27.50 43.37
N ASP A 385 3.97 -26.32 42.86
CA ASP A 385 4.92 -25.22 42.65
C ASP A 385 5.58 -24.77 43.96
N ILE A 386 4.83 -24.74 45.08
CA ILE A 386 5.37 -24.45 46.40
C ILE A 386 6.35 -25.55 46.85
N LEU A 387 5.98 -26.81 46.68
CA LEU A 387 6.84 -27.95 47.04
C LEU A 387 8.14 -27.96 46.24
N ASP A 388 8.07 -27.70 44.94
CA ASP A 388 9.25 -27.58 44.06
C ASP A 388 10.13 -26.38 44.45
N ASN A 389 9.52 -25.26 44.82
CA ASN A 389 10.23 -24.09 45.33
C ASN A 389 10.88 -24.34 46.71
N MET A 390 10.25 -25.12 47.59
CA MET A 390 10.84 -25.53 48.87
C MET A 390 12.02 -26.47 48.65
N SER A 391 11.87 -27.45 47.76
CA SER A 391 12.92 -28.40 47.37
C SER A 391 14.15 -27.69 46.81
N SER A 392 13.95 -26.78 45.83
CA SER A 392 15.04 -26.00 45.23
C SER A 392 15.76 -25.08 46.21
N LYS A 393 15.09 -24.67 47.31
CA LYS A 393 15.67 -23.87 48.40
C LYS A 393 16.21 -24.69 49.56
N GLY A 394 16.18 -26.03 49.49
CA GLY A 394 16.68 -26.93 50.53
C GLY A 394 15.86 -26.92 51.82
N ILE A 395 14.60 -26.51 51.77
CA ILE A 395 13.68 -26.54 52.91
C ILE A 395 13.11 -27.96 53.03
N ALA A 396 13.13 -28.53 54.23
CA ALA A 396 12.58 -29.87 54.47
C ALA A 396 11.07 -29.89 54.15
N ILE A 397 10.67 -30.78 53.25
CA ILE A 397 9.27 -30.99 52.89
C ILE A 397 8.66 -31.92 53.95
N PRO A 398 7.60 -31.50 54.66
CA PRO A 398 6.86 -32.39 55.54
C PRO A 398 6.17 -33.45 54.67
N VAL A 399 6.53 -34.72 54.89
CA VAL A 399 5.97 -35.89 54.20
C VAL A 399 4.64 -36.28 54.80
#